data_AF-A0A7Y4QFX0-F1
#
_entry.id   AF-A0A7Y4QFX0-F1
#
_cell.length_a   1.000
_cell.length_b   1.000
_cell.length_c   1.000
_cell.angle_alpha   90.00
_cell.angle_beta   90.00
_cell.angle_gamma   90.00
#
_symmetry.space_group_name_H-M   'P 1'
#
loop_
_entity.id
_entity.type
_entity.pdbx_description
1 polymer ?
#
loop_
_entity_poly.entity_id
_entity_poly.type
_entity_poly.pdbx_seq_one_letter_code
_entity_poly.pdbx_strand_id
1 'polypeptide(L)'
;MQRKERIRLFVREIWSWFESHKRTLPWRDLPDTDLTGRAYKILVSEIMLQQTQVPRVIITFKNFLERFPTLRDLAGASNKEVL
;
A
#
# COMPACT_ATOMS: atom_id res chain seq x y z
N MET A 1 9.63 -25.24 25.01
CA MET A 1 9.86 -23.84 24.57
C MET A 1 8.76 -22.93 25.10
N GLN A 2 9.08 -21.78 25.69
CA GLN A 2 8.08 -20.85 26.24
C GLN A 2 7.30 -20.12 25.13
N ARG A 3 6.06 -19.66 25.39
CA ARG A 3 5.23 -18.94 24.38
C ARG A 3 5.93 -17.73 23.78
N LYS A 4 6.62 -16.94 24.61
CA LYS A 4 7.36 -15.74 24.18
C LYS A 4 8.50 -16.05 23.21
N GLU A 5 9.10 -17.23 23.36
CA GLU A 5 10.18 -17.70 22.51
C GLU A 5 9.64 -18.21 21.16
N ARG A 6 8.50 -18.93 21.17
CA ARG A 6 7.76 -19.29 19.94
C ARG A 6 7.42 -18.07 19.09
N ILE A 7 6.89 -17.02 19.71
CA ILE A 7 6.53 -15.78 18.99
C ILE A 7 7.77 -15.13 18.38
N ARG A 8 8.87 -15.04 19.14
CA ARG A 8 10.12 -14.44 18.65
C ARG A 8 10.69 -15.19 17.45
N LEU A 9 10.71 -16.53 17.51
CA LEU A 9 11.15 -17.34 16.37
C LEU A 9 10.23 -17.15 15.17
N PHE A 10 8.91 -17.24 15.36
CA PHE A 10 7.94 -17.04 14.28
C PHE A 10 8.12 -15.68 13.57
N VAL A 11 8.20 -14.59 14.33
CA VAL A 11 8.40 -13.25 13.76
C VAL A 11 9.70 -13.17 12.97
N ARG A 12 10.79 -13.73 13.51
CA ARG A 12 12.10 -13.73 12.84
C ARG A 12 12.07 -14.50 11.53
N GLU A 13 11.47 -15.69 11.51
CA GLU A 13 11.38 -16.50 10.29
C GLU A 13 10.57 -15.79 9.20
N ILE A 14 9.41 -15.23 9.56
CA ILE A 14 8.56 -14.49 8.61
C ILE A 14 9.28 -13.24 8.09
N TRP A 15 9.99 -12.50 8.95
CA TRP A 15 10.72 -11.30 8.55
C TRP A 15 11.87 -11.61 7.59
N SER A 16 12.67 -12.63 7.90
CA SER A 16 13.78 -13.09 7.06
C SER A 16 13.32 -13.52 5.66
N TRP A 17 12.21 -14.28 5.61
CA TRP A 17 11.61 -14.67 4.35
C TRP A 17 11.09 -13.46 3.57
N PHE A 18 10.39 -12.52 4.23
CA PHE A 18 9.84 -11.34 3.57
C PHE A 18 10.94 -10.43 3.00
N GLU A 19 12.04 -10.25 3.72
CA GLU A 19 13.18 -9.44 3.27
C GLU A 19 13.74 -9.93 1.93
N SER A 20 13.81 -11.26 1.74
CA SER A 20 14.37 -11.91 0.56
C SER A 20 13.35 -12.16 -0.57
N HIS A 21 12.05 -12.29 -0.26
CA HIS A 21 11.04 -12.75 -1.21
C HIS A 21 9.91 -11.75 -1.47
N LYS A 22 9.94 -10.55 -0.86
CA LYS A 22 8.89 -9.55 -1.10
C LYS A 22 8.80 -9.17 -2.57
N ARG A 23 7.58 -9.00 -3.05
CA ARG A 23 7.29 -8.41 -4.36
C ARG A 23 7.45 -6.89 -4.28
N THR A 24 8.05 -6.32 -5.32
CA THR A 24 8.06 -4.87 -5.56
C THR A 24 6.65 -4.41 -5.91
N LEU A 25 6.09 -3.49 -5.13
CA LEU A 25 4.74 -2.98 -5.31
C LEU A 25 4.73 -1.47 -5.11
N PRO A 26 4.12 -0.67 -6.02
CA PRO A 26 4.21 0.79 -5.99
C PRO A 26 3.79 1.44 -4.66
N TRP A 27 2.82 0.86 -3.96
CA TRP A 27 2.33 1.34 -2.67
C TRP A 27 3.15 0.88 -1.46
N ARG A 28 4.06 -0.09 -1.63
CA ARG A 28 5.00 -0.54 -0.58
C ARG A 28 6.31 0.23 -0.61
N ASP A 29 6.78 0.57 -1.81
CA ASP A 29 8.10 1.17 -2.03
C ASP A 29 8.01 2.72 -2.10
N LEU A 30 7.13 3.32 -1.28
CA LEU A 30 6.93 4.76 -1.19
C LEU A 30 8.02 5.43 -0.33
N PRO A 31 8.50 6.64 -0.68
CA PRO A 31 9.47 7.37 0.12
C PRO A 31 8.87 7.88 1.44
N ASP A 32 9.72 7.93 2.46
CA ASP A 32 9.35 8.33 3.84
C ASP A 32 9.38 9.85 4.08
N THR A 33 9.54 10.64 3.02
CA THR A 33 9.74 12.09 3.11
C THR A 33 8.45 12.87 3.37
N ASP A 34 7.29 12.29 3.06
CA ASP A 34 5.96 12.88 3.30
C ASP A 34 5.02 11.81 3.89
N LEU A 35 4.85 11.86 5.22
CA LEU A 35 4.03 10.89 5.96
C LEU A 35 2.54 11.01 5.59
N THR A 36 2.04 12.22 5.34
CA THR A 36 0.63 12.42 4.99
C THR A 36 0.35 11.91 3.58
N GLY A 37 1.20 12.25 2.60
CA GLY A 37 1.11 11.72 1.25
C GLY A 37 1.30 10.20 1.21
N ARG A 38 2.20 9.64 2.03
CA ARG A 38 2.35 8.19 2.15
C ARG A 38 1.10 7.52 2.70
N ALA A 39 0.51 8.05 3.78
CA ALA A 39 -0.72 7.51 4.36
C ALA A 39 -1.88 7.53 3.36
N TYR A 40 -2.02 8.60 2.58
CA TYR A 40 -3.01 8.71 1.50
C TYR A 40 -2.81 7.62 0.44
N LYS A 41 -1.58 7.46 -0.06
CA LYS A 41 -1.27 6.46 -1.09
C LYS A 41 -1.48 5.03 -0.59
N ILE A 42 -1.11 4.73 0.67
CA ILE A 42 -1.39 3.43 1.28
C ILE A 42 -2.91 3.21 1.34
N LEU A 43 -3.69 4.17 1.85
CA LEU A 43 -5.14 4.07 1.94
C LEU A 43 -5.79 3.78 0.58
N VAL A 44 -5.41 4.51 -0.47
CA VAL A 44 -5.91 4.28 -1.84
C VAL A 44 -5.62 2.84 -2.29
N SER A 45 -4.40 2.36 -2.08
CA SER A 45 -4.04 1.00 -2.48
C SER A 45 -4.84 -0.07 -1.74
N GLU A 46 -5.06 0.08 -0.43
CA GLU A 46 -5.82 -0.88 0.37
C GLU A 46 -7.30 -0.93 -0.06
N ILE A 47 -7.92 0.22 -0.34
CA ILE A 47 -9.31 0.26 -0.84
C ILE A 47 -9.42 -0.44 -2.21
N MET A 48 -8.48 -0.21 -3.14
CA MET A 48 -8.50 -0.87 -4.45
C MET A 48 -8.29 -2.39 -4.34
N LEU A 49 -7.44 -2.83 -3.41
CA LEU A 49 -7.11 -4.24 -3.18
C LEU A 49 -8.26 -5.04 -2.53
N GLN A 50 -9.23 -4.38 -1.89
CA GLN A 50 -10.41 -5.06 -1.35
C GLN A 50 -11.30 -5.65 -2.45
N GLN A 51 -11.39 -4.99 -3.61
CA GLN A 51 -12.33 -5.38 -4.67
C GLN A 51 -11.64 -6.01 -5.90
N THR A 52 -10.32 -5.89 -6.04
CA THR A 52 -9.61 -6.32 -7.26
C THR A 52 -8.24 -6.93 -6.98
N GLN A 53 -7.70 -7.66 -7.98
CA GLN A 53 -6.42 -8.35 -7.87
C GLN A 53 -5.22 -7.42 -8.11
N VAL A 54 -4.08 -7.75 -7.48
CA VAL A 54 -2.82 -6.99 -7.53
C VAL A 54 -2.41 -6.51 -8.94
N PRO A 55 -2.42 -7.33 -10.01
CA PRO A 55 -1.98 -6.89 -11.33
C PRO A 55 -2.81 -5.72 -11.88
N ARG A 56 -4.12 -5.71 -11.58
CA ARG A 56 -5.02 -4.63 -11.98
C ARG A 56 -4.73 -3.37 -11.18
N VAL A 57 -4.55 -3.53 -9.86
CA VAL A 57 -4.25 -2.41 -8.96
C VAL A 57 -2.96 -1.70 -9.34
N ILE A 58 -1.91 -2.40 -9.77
CA ILE A 58 -0.66 -1.77 -10.23
C ILE A 58 -0.92 -0.69 -11.29
N ILE A 59 -1.83 -0.97 -12.24
CA ILE A 59 -2.17 -0.05 -13.33
C ILE A 59 -3.08 1.07 -12.80
N THR A 60 -4.18 0.71 -12.13
CA THR A 60 -5.19 1.69 -11.71
C THR A 60 -4.66 2.62 -10.62
N PHE A 61 -3.83 2.14 -9.71
CA PHE A 61 -3.19 2.93 -8.66
C PHE A 61 -2.34 4.05 -9.25
N LYS A 62 -1.51 3.73 -10.25
CA LYS A 62 -0.67 4.73 -10.91
C LYS A 62 -1.52 5.80 -11.58
N ASN A 63 -2.48 5.40 -12.41
CA ASN A 63 -3.36 6.34 -13.11
C ASN A 63 -4.17 7.20 -12.14
N PHE A 64 -4.64 6.61 -11.03
CA PHE A 64 -5.40 7.33 -10.02
C PHE A 64 -4.55 8.39 -9.31
N LEU A 65 -3.32 8.07 -8.92
CA LEU A 65 -2.42 9.02 -8.27
C LEU A 65 -1.85 10.07 -9.23
N GLU A 66 -1.77 9.79 -10.53
CA GLU A 66 -1.48 10.82 -11.54
C GLU A 66 -2.61 11.86 -11.61
N ARG A 67 -3.86 11.41 -11.46
CA ARG A 67 -5.04 12.29 -11.50
C ARG A 67 -5.34 12.97 -10.17
N PHE A 68 -5.13 12.26 -9.06
CA PHE A 68 -5.37 12.73 -7.70
C PHE A 68 -4.11 12.50 -6.85
N PRO A 69 -3.08 13.37 -6.97
CA PRO A 69 -1.80 13.16 -6.29
C PRO A 69 -1.89 13.24 -4.77
N THR A 70 -2.80 14.06 -4.25
CA THR A 70 -2.99 14.26 -2.82
C THR A 70 -4.43 14.02 -2.38
N LEU A 71 -4.61 13.83 -1.07
CA LEU A 71 -5.93 13.75 -0.46
C LEU A 71 -6.80 14.98 -0.76
N ARG A 72 -6.20 16.17 -0.88
CA ARG A 72 -6.93 17.40 -1.19
C ARG A 72 -7.45 17.41 -2.63
N ASP A 73 -6.65 16.92 -3.57
CA ASP A 73 -7.06 16.82 -4.97
C ASP A 73 -8.24 15.86 -5.13
N LEU A 74 -8.20 14.71 -4.43
CA LEU A 74 -9.32 13.78 -4.42
C LEU A 74 -10.56 14.37 -3.74
N ALA A 75 -10.40 15.08 -2.62
CA ALA A 75 -11.51 15.68 -1.89
C ALA A 75 -12.21 16.81 -2.68
N GLY A 76 -11.49 17.49 -3.57
CA GLY A 76 -12.03 18.50 -4.45
C GLY A 76 -12.65 17.96 -5.75
N ALA A 77 -12.45 16.68 -6.06
CA ALA A 77 -12.95 16.06 -7.28
C ALA A 77 -14.47 15.83 -7.23
N SER A 78 -15.13 15.99 -8.36
CA SER A 78 -16.53 15.58 -8.50
C SER A 78 -16.65 14.05 -8.55
N ASN A 79 -17.80 13.51 -8.14
CA ASN A 79 -18.04 12.06 -8.25
C ASN A 79 -17.86 11.53 -9.68
N LYS A 80 -18.19 12.33 -10.71
CA LYS A 80 -18.02 11.96 -12.11
C LYS A 80 -16.55 11.85 -12.53
N GLU A 81 -15.64 12.52 -11.82
CA GLU A 81 -14.21 12.40 -12.08
C GLU A 81 -13.61 11.16 -11.42
N VAL A 82 -14.23 10.68 -10.34
CA VAL A 82 -13.75 9.53 -9.56
C VAL A 82 -14.34 8.21 -10.05
N LEU A 83 -15.60 8.21 -10.50
CA LEU A 83 -16.34 7.05 -11.04
C LEU A 83 -16.11 6.85 -12.55
#